data_AF-A0A3A6NHF5-F1
#
_entry.id   AF-A0A3A6NHF5-F1
#
_cell.length_a   1.000
_cell.length_b   1.000
_cell.length_c   1.000
_cell.angle_alpha   90.00
_cell.angle_beta   90.00
_cell.angle_gamma   90.00
#
_symmetry.space_group_name_H-M   'P 1'
#
loop_
_entity.id
_entity.type
_entity.pdbx_description
1 polymer ?
#
loop_
_entity_poly.entity_id
_entity_poly.type
_entity_poly.pdbx_seq_one_letter_code
_entity_poly.pdbx_strand_id
1 'polypeptide(L)'
;MTVENKRKETNDMGIPAIPDYLNKHLADGQSPPGHRFCLYLPVWNNDWSIPKDRKKEALDHVLPFCQSAIDLLKKIHKRQNRTADGLGKEVYRVETKSSSPFVTGVGMEHPMENGFAFLSPYGLPYLPGSGVKGVLRKAAEELALMDTEADRKGWDMIALWQLFGLEAASASLGVIGKLPRVEMLTAMATARKDAYLAAIQELGRDDALAFLKAVEAALPPRKRGQYHDNPHSFLANLVTDKKLRESVSFRGALAFWDVFPQPLGNKLGVDILNPHHSKYYQDGESPADCESPVPNFFLVVPPETDFVFHVQCERKRLPEGLREKWRKLLQVAFTHAFDWLGFGAKTAVGYGAMRVDKSADEILRQKEQEEKERLARQEQELLVREKEQAERERIDREREALEQARREAEAVEVARRQAEFDALPEIEKNMRRLQEQLAPFEEKSPLDKNRYADFAGIMNRFAETAKSWPSVEDREQAAKLMENILDRLGWTPAGLKKNKREKQEQKRRDMIEALRRGSH
;
A
#
# COMPACT_ATOMS: atom_id res chain seq x y z
N MET A 1 -38.76 68.85 -31.56
CA MET A 1 -37.67 68.13 -32.26
C MET A 1 -37.20 67.02 -31.34
N THR A 2 -37.91 65.89 -31.43
CA THR A 2 -37.60 64.65 -30.72
C THR A 2 -36.49 63.97 -31.49
N VAL A 3 -35.30 63.86 -30.89
CA VAL A 3 -34.20 63.09 -31.45
C VAL A 3 -34.61 61.62 -31.32
N GLU A 4 -34.99 61.04 -32.45
CA GLU A 4 -35.29 59.62 -32.59
C GLU A 4 -34.09 58.81 -32.09
N ASN A 5 -34.34 58.11 -31.00
CA ASN A 5 -33.47 57.08 -30.47
C ASN A 5 -33.49 55.92 -31.48
N LYS A 6 -32.53 55.92 -32.41
CA LYS A 6 -32.26 54.75 -33.27
C LYS A 6 -32.04 53.56 -32.36
N ARG A 7 -33.07 52.71 -32.24
CA ARG A 7 -32.92 51.33 -31.77
C ARG A 7 -31.81 50.73 -32.64
N LYS A 8 -30.66 50.43 -32.04
CA LYS A 8 -29.66 49.55 -32.64
C LYS A 8 -30.40 48.25 -32.98
N GLU A 9 -30.58 48.03 -34.27
CA GLU A 9 -31.10 46.77 -34.80
C GLU A 9 -30.23 45.64 -34.25
N THR A 10 -30.90 44.61 -33.74
CA THR A 10 -30.33 43.37 -33.19
C THR A 10 -29.77 42.45 -34.29
N ASN A 11 -29.11 43.03 -35.29
CA ASN A 11 -28.50 42.33 -36.41
C ASN A 11 -27.02 42.72 -36.43
N ASP A 12 -26.18 41.82 -35.91
CA ASP A 12 -25.07 41.17 -36.64
C ASP A 12 -24.08 40.58 -35.63
N MET A 13 -24.47 39.49 -34.97
CA MET A 13 -23.54 38.66 -34.18
C MET A 13 -22.53 38.02 -35.14
N GLY A 14 -21.27 37.87 -34.75
CA GLY A 14 -20.28 37.17 -35.57
C GLY A 14 -20.76 35.77 -35.98
N ILE A 15 -20.43 35.34 -37.18
CA ILE A 15 -20.82 34.03 -37.72
C ILE A 15 -19.70 33.00 -37.56
N PRO A 16 -20.02 31.72 -37.28
CA PRO A 16 -19.05 30.64 -37.35
C PRO A 16 -18.71 30.29 -38.81
N ALA A 17 -17.47 29.87 -39.06
CA ALA A 17 -17.02 29.42 -40.39
C ALA A 17 -17.47 27.99 -40.70
N ILE A 18 -18.80 27.79 -40.81
CA ILE A 18 -19.44 26.50 -41.08
C ILE A 18 -20.57 26.65 -42.09
N PRO A 19 -21.01 25.56 -42.75
CA PRO A 19 -22.21 25.58 -43.59
C PRO A 19 -23.47 26.03 -42.82
N ASP A 20 -24.29 26.89 -43.44
CA ASP A 20 -25.47 27.51 -42.81
C ASP A 20 -26.45 26.51 -42.19
N TYR A 21 -26.62 25.34 -42.81
CA TYR A 21 -27.53 24.32 -42.31
C TYR A 21 -27.14 23.76 -40.94
N LEU A 22 -25.89 23.95 -40.49
CA LEU A 22 -25.41 23.54 -39.18
C LEU A 22 -25.78 24.50 -38.06
N ASN A 23 -26.11 25.77 -38.36
CA ASN A 23 -26.42 26.77 -37.33
C ASN A 23 -27.57 26.33 -36.40
N LYS A 24 -28.60 25.67 -36.95
CA LYS A 24 -29.72 25.13 -36.17
C LYS A 24 -29.32 24.05 -35.15
N HIS A 25 -28.19 23.37 -35.39
CA HIS A 25 -27.68 22.30 -34.53
C HIS A 25 -26.72 22.81 -33.45
N LEU A 26 -26.29 24.08 -33.51
CA LEU A 26 -25.38 24.70 -32.55
C LEU A 26 -26.08 25.69 -31.61
N ALA A 27 -27.32 26.06 -31.93
CA ALA A 27 -28.09 27.08 -31.21
C ALA A 27 -28.43 26.71 -29.75
N ASP A 28 -28.38 25.44 -29.38
CA ASP A 28 -28.73 24.94 -28.05
C ASP A 28 -27.56 24.98 -27.03
N GLY A 29 -26.37 25.41 -27.48
CA GLY A 29 -25.18 25.52 -26.65
C GLY A 29 -24.65 24.18 -26.11
N GLN A 30 -25.06 23.04 -26.68
CA GLN A 30 -24.69 21.71 -26.19
C GLN A 30 -23.26 21.30 -26.58
N SER A 31 -22.57 22.08 -27.41
CA SER A 31 -21.18 21.82 -27.79
C SER A 31 -20.19 22.14 -26.65
N PRO A 32 -19.22 21.25 -26.35
CA PRO A 32 -18.10 21.54 -25.46
C PRO A 32 -17.35 22.83 -25.81
N PRO A 33 -16.69 23.48 -24.83
CA PRO A 33 -15.98 24.74 -25.03
C PRO A 33 -14.91 24.63 -26.13
N GLY A 34 -14.15 23.53 -26.17
CA GLY A 34 -13.12 23.35 -27.20
C GLY A 34 -13.67 23.23 -28.62
N HIS A 35 -14.89 22.72 -28.81
CA HIS A 35 -15.52 22.71 -30.14
C HIS A 35 -15.95 24.12 -30.54
N ARG A 36 -16.54 24.87 -29.61
CA ARG A 36 -16.88 26.28 -29.84
C ARG A 36 -15.66 27.15 -30.12
N PHE A 37 -14.54 26.87 -29.46
CA PHE A 37 -13.30 27.60 -29.71
C PHE A 37 -12.66 27.21 -31.05
N CYS A 38 -12.44 25.91 -31.28
CA CYS A 38 -11.63 25.46 -32.41
C CYS A 38 -12.40 25.33 -33.73
N LEU A 39 -13.72 25.08 -33.68
CA LEU A 39 -14.52 24.74 -34.87
C LEU A 39 -15.68 25.71 -35.11
N TYR A 40 -16.37 26.13 -34.04
CA TYR A 40 -17.65 26.85 -34.16
C TYR A 40 -17.59 28.29 -33.64
N LEU A 41 -16.41 28.91 -33.67
CA LEU A 41 -16.20 30.23 -33.09
C LEU A 41 -16.95 31.31 -33.89
N PRO A 42 -17.93 32.01 -33.28
CA PRO A 42 -18.74 33.01 -33.97
C PRO A 42 -18.02 34.36 -34.01
N VAL A 43 -16.91 34.44 -34.75
CA VAL A 43 -16.06 35.64 -34.81
C VAL A 43 -16.02 36.31 -36.18
N TRP A 44 -16.48 35.64 -37.23
CA TRP A 44 -16.31 36.14 -38.59
C TRP A 44 -17.45 37.09 -38.98
N ASN A 45 -17.14 38.06 -39.83
CA ASN A 45 -18.15 38.79 -40.60
C ASN A 45 -18.56 37.98 -41.84
N ASN A 46 -19.61 38.40 -42.54
CA ASN A 46 -20.06 37.77 -43.80
C ASN A 46 -19.00 37.79 -44.93
N ASP A 47 -18.02 38.70 -44.84
CA ASP A 47 -16.88 38.80 -45.76
C ASP A 47 -15.64 38.02 -45.29
N TRP A 48 -15.77 37.22 -44.23
CA TRP A 48 -14.70 36.45 -43.59
C TRP A 48 -13.57 37.31 -42.99
N SER A 49 -13.83 38.58 -42.70
CA SER A 49 -12.95 39.41 -41.87
C SER A 49 -13.22 39.21 -40.37
N ILE A 50 -12.20 39.45 -39.53
CA ILE A 50 -12.33 39.45 -38.07
C ILE A 50 -12.49 40.90 -37.58
N PRO A 51 -13.65 41.27 -37.00
CA PRO A 51 -13.84 42.59 -36.41
C PRO A 51 -13.00 42.76 -35.14
N LYS A 52 -12.33 43.92 -35.02
CA LYS A 52 -11.36 44.21 -33.94
C LYS A 52 -12.02 44.29 -32.56
N ASP A 53 -13.28 44.71 -32.49
CA ASP A 53 -14.04 45.03 -31.29
C ASP A 53 -14.88 43.85 -30.75
N ARG A 54 -15.07 42.78 -31.53
CA ARG A 54 -15.93 41.65 -31.14
C ARG A 54 -15.20 40.40 -30.66
N LYS A 55 -13.86 40.47 -30.60
CA LYS A 55 -13.02 39.34 -30.15
C LYS A 55 -13.44 38.82 -28.77
N LYS A 56 -13.78 39.71 -27.83
CA LYS A 56 -14.25 39.33 -26.49
C LYS A 56 -15.62 38.64 -26.53
N GLU A 57 -16.58 39.19 -27.28
CA GLU A 57 -17.94 38.63 -27.39
C GLU A 57 -17.91 37.21 -27.94
N ALA A 58 -17.07 36.95 -28.95
CA ALA A 58 -16.87 35.60 -29.48
C ALA A 58 -16.33 34.62 -28.43
N LEU A 59 -15.43 35.06 -27.53
CA LEU A 59 -14.92 34.23 -26.44
C LEU A 59 -15.95 34.01 -25.33
N ASP A 60 -16.84 34.97 -25.07
CA ASP A 60 -17.92 34.83 -24.08
C ASP A 60 -18.83 33.63 -24.45
N HIS A 61 -18.99 33.35 -25.75
CA HIS A 61 -19.70 32.14 -26.24
C HIS A 61 -18.98 30.83 -25.95
N VAL A 62 -17.67 30.84 -25.67
CA VAL A 62 -16.88 29.62 -25.43
C VAL A 62 -16.90 29.21 -23.97
N LEU A 63 -17.03 30.16 -23.04
CA LEU A 63 -16.73 29.96 -21.62
C LEU A 63 -17.51 28.85 -20.90
N PRO A 64 -18.85 28.76 -20.99
CA PRO A 64 -19.62 27.86 -20.13
C PRO A 64 -19.47 26.41 -20.60
N PHE A 65 -19.34 25.44 -19.69
CA PHE A 65 -19.35 24.03 -20.08
C PHE A 65 -20.79 23.55 -20.23
N CYS A 66 -21.08 22.80 -21.30
CA CYS A 66 -22.35 22.11 -21.46
C CYS A 66 -22.42 20.88 -20.52
N GLN A 67 -23.64 20.37 -20.29
CA GLN A 67 -23.85 19.24 -19.37
C GLN A 67 -23.06 17.99 -19.78
N SER A 68 -22.96 17.71 -21.07
CA SER A 68 -22.19 16.59 -21.60
C SER A 68 -20.68 16.71 -21.30
N ALA A 69 -20.12 17.92 -21.40
CA ALA A 69 -18.73 18.18 -21.03
C ALA A 69 -18.49 18.02 -19.52
N ILE A 70 -19.41 18.50 -18.68
CA ILE A 70 -19.35 18.34 -17.22
C ILE A 70 -19.37 16.84 -16.85
N ASP A 71 -20.29 16.08 -17.44
CA ASP A 71 -20.41 14.65 -17.17
C ASP A 71 -19.20 13.86 -17.68
N LEU A 72 -18.65 14.25 -18.83
CA LEU A 72 -17.43 13.65 -19.37
C LEU A 72 -16.23 13.91 -18.47
N LEU A 73 -16.05 15.15 -18.01
CA LEU A 73 -14.97 15.53 -17.09
C LEU A 73 -15.03 14.69 -15.81
N LYS A 74 -16.22 14.58 -15.19
CA LYS A 74 -16.45 13.73 -14.01
C LYS A 74 -16.09 12.26 -14.27
N LYS A 75 -16.48 11.72 -15.44
CA LYS A 75 -16.16 10.34 -15.82
C LYS A 75 -14.66 10.13 -16.03
N ILE A 76 -13.95 11.10 -16.63
CA ILE A 76 -12.50 11.05 -16.83
C ILE A 76 -11.78 11.05 -15.48
N HIS A 77 -12.13 11.96 -14.56
CA HIS A 77 -11.56 11.97 -13.21
C HIS A 77 -11.82 10.67 -12.46
N LYS A 78 -13.06 10.17 -12.49
CA LYS A 78 -13.41 8.88 -11.88
C LYS A 78 -12.56 7.73 -12.43
N ARG A 79 -12.30 7.73 -13.75
CA ARG A 79 -11.44 6.73 -14.39
C ARG A 79 -9.98 6.88 -13.97
N GLN A 80 -9.42 8.09 -13.97
CA GLN A 80 -8.05 8.34 -13.53
C GLN A 80 -7.86 7.91 -12.07
N ASN A 81 -8.77 8.31 -11.18
CA ASN A 81 -8.72 7.94 -9.77
C ASN A 81 -8.80 6.42 -9.58
N ARG A 82 -9.74 5.74 -10.25
CA ARG A 82 -9.84 4.27 -10.16
C ARG A 82 -8.59 3.55 -10.69
N THR A 83 -7.99 4.06 -11.77
CA THR A 83 -6.73 3.52 -12.30
C THR A 83 -5.59 3.74 -11.33
N ALA A 84 -5.50 4.93 -10.72
CA ALA A 84 -4.48 5.25 -9.72
C ALA A 84 -4.62 4.36 -8.48
N ASP A 85 -5.83 4.17 -7.98
CA ASP A 85 -6.11 3.30 -6.83
C ASP A 85 -5.72 1.84 -7.14
N GLY A 86 -5.96 1.36 -8.36
CA GLY A 86 -5.55 0.02 -8.80
C GLY A 86 -4.03 -0.16 -8.95
N LEU A 87 -3.28 0.91 -9.21
CA LEU A 87 -1.82 0.90 -9.30
C LEU A 87 -1.15 1.13 -7.93
N GLY A 88 -1.88 1.68 -6.95
CA GLY A 88 -1.44 1.85 -5.57
C GLY A 88 -0.09 2.52 -5.44
N LYS A 89 0.90 1.78 -4.90
CA LYS A 89 2.26 2.29 -4.62
C LYS A 89 3.04 2.69 -5.87
N GLU A 90 2.60 2.34 -7.08
CA GLU A 90 3.24 2.78 -8.32
C GLU A 90 2.79 4.18 -8.79
N VAL A 91 1.75 4.79 -8.21
CA VAL A 91 1.25 6.12 -8.63
C VAL A 91 1.27 7.14 -7.50
N TYR A 92 1.94 8.26 -7.73
CA TYR A 92 1.90 9.44 -6.87
C TYR A 92 0.80 10.40 -7.34
N ARG A 93 -0.15 10.70 -6.45
CA ARG A 93 -1.28 11.60 -6.70
C ARG A 93 -1.09 12.88 -5.89
N VAL A 94 -1.28 14.04 -6.53
CA VAL A 94 -1.24 15.35 -5.88
C VAL A 94 -2.50 16.12 -6.24
N GLU A 95 -3.29 16.47 -5.24
CA GLU A 95 -4.48 17.31 -5.35
C GLU A 95 -4.10 18.74 -4.96
N THR A 96 -4.45 19.70 -5.81
CA THR A 96 -4.00 21.10 -5.66
C THR A 96 -5.00 22.05 -6.29
N LYS A 97 -4.90 23.33 -5.93
CA LYS A 97 -5.77 24.39 -6.43
C LYS A 97 -4.95 25.50 -7.06
N SER A 98 -5.40 26.05 -8.19
CA SER A 98 -4.75 27.22 -8.78
C SER A 98 -4.94 28.46 -7.91
N SER A 99 -3.86 29.18 -7.63
CA SER A 99 -3.90 30.50 -6.97
C SER A 99 -4.00 31.66 -7.96
N SER A 100 -3.61 31.43 -9.21
CA SER A 100 -3.73 32.40 -10.30
C SER A 100 -4.43 31.78 -11.52
N PRO A 101 -4.82 32.58 -12.53
CA PRO A 101 -5.33 32.02 -13.77
C PRO A 101 -4.32 31.09 -14.42
N PHE A 102 -4.79 30.02 -15.05
CA PHE A 102 -3.95 29.03 -15.73
C PHE A 102 -4.19 29.06 -17.24
N VAL A 103 -3.10 28.98 -18.01
CA VAL A 103 -3.14 29.02 -19.48
C VAL A 103 -2.32 27.89 -20.06
N THR A 104 -2.85 27.24 -21.09
CA THR A 104 -2.23 26.10 -21.77
C THR A 104 -2.43 26.25 -23.27
N GLY A 105 -1.44 25.83 -24.07
CA GLY A 105 -1.56 25.84 -25.53
C GLY A 105 -1.57 27.22 -26.20
N VAL A 106 -1.01 28.26 -25.55
CA VAL A 106 -0.95 29.64 -26.13
C VAL A 106 -0.26 29.66 -27.50
N GLY A 107 0.74 28.79 -27.71
CA GLY A 107 1.46 28.68 -28.98
C GLY A 107 0.72 27.87 -30.07
N MET A 108 -0.49 27.38 -29.82
CA MET A 108 -1.29 26.74 -30.86
C MET A 108 -1.85 27.79 -31.81
N GLU A 109 -1.81 27.51 -33.11
CA GLU A 109 -2.36 28.40 -34.12
C GLU A 109 -3.88 28.53 -33.96
N HIS A 110 -4.36 29.78 -34.00
CA HIS A 110 -5.78 30.08 -33.87
C HIS A 110 -6.09 31.45 -34.50
N PRO A 111 -7.29 31.66 -35.10
CA PRO A 111 -7.67 32.95 -35.70
C PRO A 111 -7.62 34.14 -34.73
N MET A 112 -7.70 33.87 -33.43
CA MET A 112 -7.59 34.87 -32.36
C MET A 112 -6.15 35.17 -31.91
N GLU A 113 -5.15 34.69 -32.66
CA GLU A 113 -3.69 34.76 -32.38
C GLU A 113 -3.24 33.90 -31.19
N ASN A 114 -4.05 33.82 -30.13
CA ASN A 114 -3.79 32.99 -28.96
C ASN A 114 -4.58 31.69 -29.05
N GLY A 115 -3.86 30.56 -29.04
CA GLY A 115 -4.45 29.23 -28.93
C GLY A 115 -4.80 28.86 -27.49
N PHE A 116 -5.51 27.74 -27.35
CA PHE A 116 -5.79 27.11 -26.06
C PHE A 116 -5.83 25.59 -26.22
N ALA A 117 -5.25 24.84 -25.28
CA ALA A 117 -5.20 23.38 -25.37
C ALA A 117 -6.53 22.74 -24.93
N PHE A 118 -7.21 22.11 -25.88
CA PHE A 118 -8.39 21.28 -25.66
C PHE A 118 -8.12 19.82 -26.06
N LEU A 119 -8.61 18.86 -25.29
CA LEU A 119 -8.50 17.44 -25.59
C LEU A 119 -9.39 17.13 -26.78
N SER A 120 -8.80 16.86 -27.95
CA SER A 120 -9.52 16.42 -29.15
C SER A 120 -9.85 14.92 -29.08
N PRO A 121 -11.04 14.45 -29.51
CA PRO A 121 -12.15 15.21 -30.09
C PRO A 121 -13.18 15.68 -29.05
N TYR A 122 -12.86 15.74 -27.77
CA TYR A 122 -13.85 15.95 -26.68
C TYR A 122 -14.09 17.41 -26.30
N GLY A 123 -13.16 18.31 -26.63
CA GLY A 123 -13.29 19.74 -26.37
C GLY A 123 -13.19 20.14 -24.90
N LEU A 124 -12.57 19.31 -24.04
CA LEU A 124 -12.29 19.63 -22.63
C LEU A 124 -10.95 20.34 -22.49
N PRO A 125 -10.82 21.40 -21.67
CA PRO A 125 -9.52 22.00 -21.39
C PRO A 125 -8.63 20.98 -20.70
N TYR A 126 -7.33 20.96 -21.02
CA TYR A 126 -6.39 20.05 -20.38
C TYR A 126 -4.97 20.61 -20.36
N LEU A 127 -4.19 20.17 -19.37
CA LEU A 127 -2.75 20.35 -19.31
C LEU A 127 -2.10 19.03 -19.75
N PRO A 128 -1.36 19.02 -20.88
CA PRO A 128 -0.65 17.84 -21.32
C PRO A 128 0.34 17.31 -20.27
N GLY A 129 0.42 15.99 -20.11
CA GLY A 129 1.36 15.34 -19.20
C GLY A 129 2.83 15.65 -19.54
N SER A 130 3.13 15.96 -20.81
CA SER A 130 4.44 16.48 -21.24
C SER A 130 4.77 17.84 -20.63
N GLY A 131 3.77 18.73 -20.49
CA GLY A 131 3.93 20.02 -19.82
C GLY A 131 4.22 19.85 -18.33
N VAL A 132 3.49 18.94 -17.67
CA VAL A 132 3.76 18.55 -16.26
C VAL A 132 5.18 18.00 -16.10
N LYS A 133 5.56 17.05 -16.97
CA LYS A 133 6.91 16.47 -16.99
C LYS A 133 7.98 17.53 -17.17
N GLY A 134 7.78 18.48 -18.08
CA GLY A 134 8.72 19.56 -18.36
C GLY A 134 8.99 20.44 -17.14
N VAL A 135 7.93 20.89 -16.47
CA VAL A 135 8.04 21.72 -15.25
C VAL A 135 8.72 20.95 -14.12
N LEU A 136 8.29 19.71 -13.85
CA LEU A 136 8.86 18.92 -12.75
C LEU A 136 10.30 18.49 -13.02
N ARG A 137 10.65 18.22 -14.29
CA ARG A 137 12.04 17.98 -14.69
C ARG A 137 12.90 19.22 -14.42
N LYS A 138 12.39 20.40 -14.77
CA LYS A 138 13.08 21.68 -14.53
C LYS A 138 13.27 21.94 -13.03
N ALA A 139 12.23 21.68 -12.22
CA ALA A 139 12.32 21.77 -10.76
C ALA A 139 13.38 20.81 -10.19
N ALA A 140 13.33 19.53 -10.59
CA ALA A 140 14.32 18.53 -10.19
C ALA A 140 15.74 18.93 -10.60
N GLU A 141 15.88 19.57 -11.76
CA GLU A 141 17.19 20.04 -12.25
C GLU A 141 17.74 21.20 -11.44
N GLU A 142 16.91 22.18 -11.12
CA GLU A 142 17.31 23.29 -10.24
C GLU A 142 17.70 22.78 -8.87
N LEU A 143 16.93 21.86 -8.30
CA LEU A 143 17.22 21.23 -7.02
C LEU A 143 18.51 20.41 -7.06
N ALA A 144 18.73 19.59 -8.09
CA ALA A 144 19.94 18.77 -8.21
C ALA A 144 21.23 19.58 -8.37
N LEU A 145 21.12 20.83 -8.83
CA LEU A 145 22.25 21.75 -9.06
C LEU A 145 22.42 22.79 -7.93
N MET A 146 21.69 22.68 -6.83
CA MET A 146 21.88 23.56 -5.66
C MET A 146 23.26 23.31 -5.02
N ASP A 147 23.83 24.37 -4.44
CA ASP A 147 25.20 24.34 -3.90
C ASP A 147 25.35 23.39 -2.71
N THR A 148 24.37 23.35 -1.80
CA THR A 148 24.45 22.53 -0.58
C THR A 148 23.62 21.25 -0.68
N GLU A 149 24.11 20.15 -0.10
CA GLU A 149 23.37 18.87 -0.04
C GLU A 149 21.99 19.02 0.63
N ALA A 150 21.89 19.89 1.64
CA ALA A 150 20.63 20.18 2.33
C ALA A 150 19.60 20.82 1.38
N ASP A 151 20.03 21.77 0.55
CA ASP A 151 19.16 22.48 -0.39
C ASP A 151 18.75 21.62 -1.59
N ARG A 152 19.59 20.64 -1.97
CA ARG A 152 19.23 19.63 -2.97
C ARG A 152 18.05 18.76 -2.54
N LYS A 153 17.77 18.68 -1.23
CA LYS A 153 16.63 17.91 -0.67
C LYS A 153 16.58 16.46 -1.16
N GLY A 154 17.75 15.87 -1.36
CA GLY A 154 17.94 14.50 -1.84
C GLY A 154 17.96 14.32 -3.36
N TRP A 155 17.89 15.40 -4.15
CA TRP A 155 18.08 15.34 -5.59
C TRP A 155 19.55 15.30 -5.97
N ASP A 156 19.85 14.49 -6.99
CA ASP A 156 21.13 14.47 -7.69
C ASP A 156 20.88 14.23 -9.19
N MET A 157 21.93 14.37 -10.00
CA MET A 157 21.84 14.23 -11.46
C MET A 157 21.45 12.82 -11.91
N ILE A 158 21.86 11.77 -11.19
CA ILE A 158 21.54 10.39 -11.51
C ILE A 158 20.06 10.13 -11.22
N ALA A 159 19.56 10.55 -10.06
CA ALA A 159 18.14 10.45 -9.70
C ALA A 159 17.26 11.17 -10.74
N LEU A 160 17.67 12.37 -11.18
CA LEU A 160 17.00 13.11 -12.25
C LEU A 160 16.87 12.29 -13.53
N TRP A 161 17.98 11.73 -14.03
CA TRP A 161 17.95 10.97 -15.28
C TRP A 161 17.28 9.60 -15.16
N GLN A 162 17.41 8.93 -14.02
CA GLN A 162 16.72 7.68 -13.73
C GLN A 162 15.18 7.88 -13.73
N LEU A 163 14.71 9.01 -13.19
CA LEU A 163 13.28 9.33 -13.11
C LEU A 163 12.73 9.91 -14.42
N PHE A 164 13.37 10.92 -14.99
CA PHE A 164 12.85 11.68 -16.14
C PHE A 164 13.38 11.22 -17.50
N GLY A 165 14.53 10.54 -17.51
CA GLY A 165 15.29 10.19 -18.69
C GLY A 165 16.46 11.14 -18.96
N LEU A 166 17.40 10.67 -19.78
CA LEU A 166 18.48 11.48 -20.34
C LEU A 166 18.36 11.50 -21.86
N GLU A 167 18.45 12.70 -22.43
CA GLU A 167 18.51 12.94 -23.87
C GLU A 167 19.56 14.01 -24.17
N ALA A 168 20.03 14.05 -25.41
CA ALA A 168 21.09 14.95 -25.82
C ALA A 168 20.75 16.44 -25.60
N ALA A 169 19.48 16.81 -25.74
CA ALA A 169 18.99 18.17 -25.53
C ALA A 169 18.78 18.54 -24.04
N SER A 170 19.21 17.72 -23.08
CA SER A 170 19.03 18.01 -21.65
C SER A 170 19.65 19.35 -21.28
N ALA A 171 18.83 20.25 -20.74
CA ALA A 171 19.23 21.62 -20.40
C ALA A 171 20.32 21.67 -19.30
N SER A 172 20.34 20.66 -18.42
CA SER A 172 21.34 20.45 -17.36
C SER A 172 22.78 20.39 -17.84
N LEU A 173 22.98 19.93 -19.06
CA LEU A 173 24.31 19.73 -19.63
C LEU A 173 24.75 20.95 -20.47
N GLY A 174 24.02 22.08 -20.38
CA GLY A 174 24.35 23.35 -21.01
C GLY A 174 24.25 23.37 -22.54
N VAL A 175 24.65 24.52 -23.13
CA VAL A 175 24.72 24.74 -24.58
C VAL A 175 25.93 24.01 -25.15
N ILE A 176 25.70 23.18 -26.16
CA ILE A 176 26.77 22.53 -26.92
C ILE A 176 27.20 23.45 -28.08
N GLY A 177 28.46 23.85 -28.11
CA GLY A 177 29.02 24.65 -29.21
C GLY A 177 29.18 26.13 -28.84
N LYS A 178 28.75 27.04 -29.74
CA LYS A 178 28.92 28.48 -29.53
C LYS A 178 27.98 28.98 -28.43
N LEU A 179 28.57 29.61 -27.41
CA LEU A 179 27.81 30.28 -26.36
C LEU A 179 26.98 31.44 -26.94
N PRO A 180 25.89 31.84 -26.26
CA PRO A 180 25.10 33.00 -26.65
C PRO A 180 25.98 34.25 -26.82
N ARG A 181 25.69 35.11 -27.80
CA ARG A 181 26.45 36.37 -27.95
C ARG A 181 26.19 37.38 -26.83
N VAL A 182 25.09 37.20 -26.09
CA VAL A 182 24.70 38.04 -24.97
C VAL A 182 25.49 37.63 -23.74
N GLU A 183 26.19 38.58 -23.13
CA GLU A 183 27.09 38.35 -21.99
C GLU A 183 26.37 37.69 -20.81
N MET A 184 25.19 38.20 -20.43
CA MET A 184 24.36 37.62 -19.37
C MET A 184 24.02 36.15 -19.63
N LEU A 185 23.59 35.82 -20.86
CA LEU A 185 23.24 34.44 -21.21
C LEU A 185 24.47 33.52 -21.23
N THR A 186 25.64 34.06 -21.60
CA THR A 186 26.90 33.35 -21.52
C THR A 186 27.31 33.08 -20.06
N ALA A 187 27.21 34.08 -19.18
CA ALA A 187 27.50 33.92 -17.77
C ALA A 187 26.59 32.87 -17.11
N MET A 188 25.29 32.89 -17.40
CA MET A 188 24.33 31.89 -16.91
C MET A 188 24.64 30.48 -17.44
N ALA A 189 25.00 30.35 -18.71
CA ALA A 189 25.37 29.05 -19.30
C ALA A 189 26.64 28.48 -18.67
N THR A 190 27.65 29.32 -18.41
CA THR A 190 28.89 28.95 -17.73
C THR A 190 28.62 28.54 -16.28
N ALA A 191 27.90 29.35 -15.51
CA ALA A 191 27.56 29.04 -14.13
C ALA A 191 26.82 27.70 -14.00
N ARG A 192 25.86 27.42 -14.89
CA ARG A 192 25.15 26.13 -14.89
C ARG A 192 26.07 24.95 -15.22
N LYS A 193 27.00 25.14 -16.16
CA LYS A 193 28.00 24.13 -16.49
C LYS A 193 28.90 23.83 -15.29
N ASP A 194 29.36 24.86 -14.59
CA ASP A 194 30.23 24.72 -13.44
C ASP A 194 29.49 24.04 -12.27
N ALA A 195 28.24 24.42 -12.01
CA ALA A 195 27.38 23.75 -11.04
C ALA A 195 27.18 22.26 -11.36
N TYR A 196 26.95 21.92 -12.63
CA TYR A 196 26.86 20.52 -13.05
C TYR A 196 28.16 19.76 -12.81
N LEU A 197 29.31 20.35 -13.19
CA LEU A 197 30.61 19.73 -12.99
C LEU A 197 30.93 19.53 -11.51
N ALA A 198 30.58 20.48 -10.65
CA ALA A 198 30.71 20.34 -9.20
C ALA A 198 29.81 19.21 -8.66
N ALA A 199 28.52 19.21 -9.04
CA ALA A 199 27.55 18.23 -8.59
C ALA A 199 27.95 16.79 -8.95
N ILE A 200 28.53 16.57 -10.14
CA ILE A 200 28.99 15.22 -10.50
C ILE A 200 30.23 14.77 -9.72
N GLN A 201 31.10 15.68 -9.25
CA GLN A 201 32.26 15.28 -8.44
C GLN A 201 31.85 14.76 -7.05
N GLU A 202 30.71 15.20 -6.55
CA GLU A 202 30.15 14.76 -5.26
C GLU A 202 29.40 13.42 -5.38
N LEU A 203 29.12 12.93 -6.59
CA LEU A 203 28.44 11.65 -6.78
C LEU A 203 29.32 10.49 -6.34
N GLY A 204 28.72 9.50 -5.66
CA GLY A 204 29.37 8.23 -5.38
C GLY A 204 29.87 7.55 -6.65
N ARG A 205 31.11 7.03 -6.64
CA ARG A 205 31.70 6.31 -7.78
C ARG A 205 30.83 5.13 -8.23
N ASP A 206 30.26 4.40 -7.29
CA ASP A 206 29.45 3.22 -7.57
C ASP A 206 28.12 3.59 -8.23
N ASP A 207 27.49 4.71 -7.83
CA ASP A 207 26.28 5.22 -8.46
C ASP A 207 26.57 5.68 -9.89
N ALA A 208 27.67 6.41 -10.11
CA ALA A 208 28.10 6.82 -11.43
C ALA A 208 28.42 5.62 -12.34
N LEU A 209 29.07 4.58 -11.79
CA LEU A 209 29.34 3.33 -12.51
C LEU A 209 28.04 2.58 -12.85
N ALA A 210 27.10 2.51 -11.90
CA ALA A 210 25.80 1.87 -12.10
C ALA A 210 25.01 2.57 -13.20
N PHE A 211 25.00 3.91 -13.23
CA PHE A 211 24.38 4.67 -14.29
C PHE A 211 25.09 4.45 -15.64
N LEU A 212 26.43 4.49 -15.68
CA LEU A 212 27.19 4.19 -16.89
C LEU A 212 26.82 2.82 -17.48
N LYS A 213 26.80 1.77 -16.64
CA LYS A 213 26.39 0.42 -17.06
C LYS A 213 24.96 0.38 -17.62
N ALA A 214 24.04 1.17 -17.04
CA ALA A 214 22.66 1.25 -17.51
C ALA A 214 22.52 1.89 -18.91
N VAL A 215 23.42 2.80 -19.28
CA VAL A 215 23.42 3.47 -20.60
C VAL A 215 24.43 2.87 -21.59
N GLU A 216 25.31 1.97 -21.14
CA GLU A 216 26.43 1.44 -21.91
C GLU A 216 26.01 0.73 -23.21
N ALA A 217 24.86 0.05 -23.20
CA ALA A 217 24.32 -0.59 -24.39
C ALA A 217 24.04 0.41 -25.53
N ALA A 218 23.65 1.65 -25.19
CA ALA A 218 23.41 2.72 -26.16
C ALA A 218 24.71 3.35 -26.70
N LEU A 219 25.84 3.17 -26.00
CA LEU A 219 27.12 3.74 -26.44
C LEU A 219 27.68 3.03 -27.68
N PRO A 220 28.43 3.75 -28.54
CA PRO A 220 29.15 3.15 -29.65
C PRO A 220 30.08 2.03 -29.17
N PRO A 221 30.24 0.90 -29.90
CA PRO A 221 31.05 -0.24 -29.45
C PRO A 221 32.46 0.11 -28.99
N ARG A 222 33.10 1.09 -29.64
CA ARG A 222 34.46 1.56 -29.30
C ARG A 222 34.56 2.31 -27.97
N LYS A 223 33.44 2.80 -27.43
CA LYS A 223 33.37 3.57 -26.18
C LYS A 223 32.85 2.73 -24.99
N ARG A 224 32.43 1.49 -25.22
CA ARG A 224 32.02 0.56 -24.16
C ARG A 224 33.25 0.13 -23.35
N GLY A 225 33.13 0.06 -22.03
CA GLY A 225 34.24 -0.21 -21.10
C GLY A 225 35.18 0.96 -20.86
N GLN A 226 35.26 1.94 -21.77
CA GLN A 226 36.24 3.04 -21.74
C GLN A 226 36.22 3.84 -20.42
N TYR A 227 35.04 3.98 -19.81
CA TYR A 227 34.82 4.84 -18.65
C TYR A 227 34.64 4.05 -17.34
N HIS A 228 34.88 2.73 -17.33
CA HIS A 228 34.67 1.90 -16.12
C HIS A 228 35.61 2.25 -14.98
N ASP A 229 36.87 2.59 -15.29
CA ASP A 229 37.86 2.96 -14.28
C ASP A 229 37.52 4.32 -13.64
N ASN A 230 37.07 5.28 -14.45
CA ASN A 230 36.64 6.62 -14.04
C ASN A 230 35.25 6.99 -14.61
N PRO A 231 34.15 6.54 -13.98
CA PRO A 231 32.79 6.84 -14.43
C PRO A 231 32.44 8.34 -14.40
N HIS A 232 33.05 9.13 -13.51
CA HIS A 232 32.85 10.59 -13.48
C HIS A 232 33.34 11.27 -14.75
N SER A 233 34.40 10.74 -15.37
CA SER A 233 34.87 11.26 -16.65
C SER A 233 33.86 11.06 -17.79
N PHE A 234 33.04 10.01 -17.75
CA PHE A 234 31.92 9.85 -18.68
C PHE A 234 30.92 10.99 -18.51
N LEU A 235 30.49 11.26 -17.27
CA LEU A 235 29.53 12.32 -16.94
C LEU A 235 30.05 13.71 -17.30
N ALA A 236 31.32 13.99 -17.06
CA ALA A 236 31.96 15.25 -17.46
C ALA A 236 32.00 15.41 -18.99
N ASN A 237 32.31 14.33 -19.72
CA ASN A 237 32.40 14.35 -21.18
C ASN A 237 31.03 14.52 -21.87
N LEU A 238 29.90 14.30 -21.20
CA LEU A 238 28.58 14.60 -21.74
C LEU A 238 28.38 16.11 -22.00
N VAL A 239 29.14 16.97 -21.32
CA VAL A 239 29.09 18.43 -21.50
C VAL A 239 29.84 18.85 -22.76
N THR A 240 30.99 18.23 -23.03
CA THR A 240 31.95 18.68 -24.05
C THR A 240 31.89 17.86 -25.34
N ASP A 241 31.62 16.56 -25.27
CA ASP A 241 31.54 15.67 -26.42
C ASP A 241 30.09 15.53 -26.91
N LYS A 242 29.75 16.36 -27.92
CA LYS A 242 28.45 16.32 -28.59
C LYS A 242 28.08 14.92 -29.09
N LYS A 243 29.02 14.20 -29.70
CA LYS A 243 28.77 12.88 -30.30
C LYS A 243 28.52 11.83 -29.23
N LEU A 244 29.26 11.90 -28.11
CA LEU A 244 28.97 11.07 -26.94
C LEU A 244 27.55 11.34 -26.45
N ARG A 245 27.22 12.61 -26.22
CA ARG A 245 25.92 13.01 -25.68
C ARG A 245 24.75 12.60 -26.59
N GLU A 246 24.88 12.74 -27.91
CA GLU A 246 23.90 12.30 -28.90
C GLU A 246 23.76 10.78 -28.98
N SER A 247 24.79 10.03 -28.60
CA SER A 247 24.72 8.56 -28.54
C SER A 247 24.01 8.05 -27.28
N VAL A 248 23.79 8.90 -26.27
CA VAL A 248 23.09 8.50 -25.04
C VAL A 248 21.61 8.84 -25.14
N SER A 249 20.78 7.80 -25.13
CA SER A 249 19.34 7.92 -24.92
C SER A 249 18.93 6.99 -23.80
N PHE A 250 18.36 7.56 -22.73
CA PHE A 250 17.92 6.81 -21.58
C PHE A 250 16.46 7.16 -21.25
N ARG A 251 15.60 6.14 -21.26
CA ARG A 251 14.20 6.30 -20.87
C ARG A 251 14.06 6.27 -19.35
N GLY A 252 13.53 7.36 -18.80
CA GLY A 252 13.20 7.49 -17.37
C GLY A 252 12.05 6.58 -16.93
N ALA A 253 11.94 6.40 -15.61
CA ALA A 253 10.94 5.54 -14.98
C ALA A 253 9.56 6.20 -14.77
N LEU A 254 9.43 7.52 -14.94
CA LEU A 254 8.19 8.24 -14.69
C LEU A 254 7.34 8.45 -15.96
N ALA A 255 6.04 8.19 -15.83
CA ALA A 255 5.00 8.53 -16.79
C ALA A 255 4.02 9.55 -16.17
N PHE A 256 3.79 10.65 -16.87
CA PHE A 256 2.95 11.76 -16.42
C PHE A 256 1.64 11.73 -17.18
N TRP A 257 0.52 11.64 -16.46
CA TRP A 257 -0.79 11.65 -17.08
C TRP A 257 -1.21 13.07 -17.42
N ASP A 258 -2.09 13.20 -18.41
CA ASP A 258 -2.76 14.47 -18.70
C ASP A 258 -3.63 14.90 -17.52
N VAL A 259 -3.66 16.21 -17.27
CA VAL A 259 -4.39 16.80 -16.15
C VAL A 259 -5.59 17.57 -16.67
N PHE A 260 -6.75 17.32 -16.08
CA PHE A 260 -8.02 17.91 -16.49
C PHE A 260 -8.51 18.89 -15.41
N PRO A 261 -8.37 20.22 -15.60
CA PRO A 261 -8.80 21.21 -14.64
C PRO A 261 -10.31 21.19 -14.43
N GLN A 262 -10.75 21.39 -13.18
CA GLN A 262 -12.16 21.50 -12.81
C GLN A 262 -12.48 22.91 -12.29
N PRO A 263 -12.78 23.88 -13.17
CA PRO A 263 -13.02 25.24 -12.75
C PRO A 263 -14.33 25.39 -11.97
N LEU A 264 -14.31 26.26 -10.96
CA LEU A 264 -15.51 26.58 -10.19
C LEU A 264 -16.60 27.16 -11.11
N GLY A 265 -17.82 26.63 -11.00
CA GLY A 265 -18.94 27.03 -11.86
C GLY A 265 -18.88 26.45 -13.28
N ASN A 266 -17.97 25.50 -13.57
CA ASN A 266 -17.85 24.80 -14.85
C ASN A 266 -17.74 25.75 -16.04
N LYS A 267 -16.87 26.77 -15.95
CA LYS A 267 -16.64 27.72 -17.03
C LYS A 267 -15.18 28.14 -17.12
N LEU A 268 -14.73 28.50 -18.32
CA LEU A 268 -13.47 29.21 -18.53
C LEU A 268 -13.63 30.70 -18.18
N GLY A 269 -12.51 31.41 -18.16
CA GLY A 269 -12.45 32.87 -18.12
C GLY A 269 -11.85 33.45 -19.40
N VAL A 270 -12.00 34.76 -19.55
CA VAL A 270 -11.27 35.58 -20.51
C VAL A 270 -10.32 36.46 -19.73
N ASP A 271 -9.09 36.56 -20.20
CA ASP A 271 -8.11 37.51 -19.71
C ASP A 271 -7.58 38.36 -20.89
N ILE A 272 -6.86 39.43 -20.58
CA ILE A 272 -6.45 40.46 -21.53
C ILE A 272 -4.96 40.76 -21.40
N LEU A 273 -4.27 40.85 -22.54
CA LEU A 273 -2.89 41.34 -22.60
C LEU A 273 -2.82 42.53 -23.55
N ASN A 274 -2.29 43.65 -23.06
CA ASN A 274 -2.12 44.88 -23.83
C ASN A 274 -0.61 45.14 -24.03
N PRO A 275 -0.03 44.83 -25.20
CA PRO A 275 1.34 45.24 -25.48
C PRO A 275 1.37 46.75 -25.74
N HIS A 276 2.19 47.47 -24.97
CA HIS A 276 2.29 48.94 -25.02
C HIS A 276 3.39 49.48 -25.96
N HIS A 277 4.25 48.63 -26.51
CA HIS A 277 5.40 49.04 -27.36
C HIS A 277 5.49 48.19 -28.63
N SER A 278 4.39 48.03 -29.35
CA SER A 278 4.34 47.12 -30.50
C SER A 278 5.26 47.61 -31.61
N LYS A 279 5.33 48.94 -31.82
CA LYS A 279 6.17 49.57 -32.85
C LYS A 279 7.66 49.54 -32.52
N TYR A 280 8.03 49.65 -31.25
CA TYR A 280 9.42 49.45 -30.82
C TYR A 280 9.92 48.05 -31.20
N TYR A 281 9.13 47.02 -30.86
CA TYR A 281 9.54 45.62 -31.07
C TYR A 281 9.40 45.14 -32.53
N GLN A 282 8.48 45.70 -33.31
CA GLN A 282 8.22 45.27 -34.69
C GLN A 282 8.88 46.17 -35.74
N ASP A 283 8.88 47.49 -35.53
CA ASP A 283 9.28 48.49 -36.52
C ASP A 283 10.60 49.20 -36.15
N GLY A 284 11.15 48.94 -34.96
CA GLY A 284 12.42 49.53 -34.49
C GLY A 284 12.34 51.02 -34.16
N GLU A 285 11.12 51.57 -34.00
CA GLU A 285 10.91 52.95 -33.54
C GLU A 285 11.36 53.12 -32.09
N SER A 286 11.55 54.36 -31.61
CA SER A 286 11.89 54.60 -30.20
C SER A 286 10.69 54.27 -29.29
N PRO A 287 10.90 53.66 -28.11
CA PRO A 287 9.81 53.27 -27.23
C PRO A 287 9.16 54.54 -26.70
N ALA A 288 7.87 54.72 -27.00
CA ALA A 288 7.09 55.87 -26.56
C ALA A 288 5.86 55.39 -25.77
N ASP A 289 5.66 55.94 -24.57
CA ASP A 289 4.51 55.61 -23.69
C ASP A 289 3.15 56.16 -24.19
N CYS A 290 3.11 56.74 -25.40
CA CYS A 290 1.92 57.33 -25.99
C CYS A 290 1.21 56.41 -27.00
N GLU A 291 1.66 55.17 -27.16
CA GLU A 291 0.99 54.19 -28.02
C GLU A 291 -0.37 53.76 -27.44
N SER A 292 -1.39 53.71 -28.30
CA SER A 292 -2.70 53.18 -27.91
C SER A 292 -2.61 51.66 -27.73
N PRO A 293 -3.01 51.09 -26.58
CA PRO A 293 -2.95 49.65 -26.37
C PRO A 293 -3.93 48.94 -27.30
N VAL A 294 -3.50 47.79 -27.84
CA VAL A 294 -4.37 46.88 -28.60
C VAL A 294 -4.75 45.71 -27.69
N PRO A 295 -6.00 45.65 -27.17
CA PRO A 295 -6.46 44.55 -26.34
C PRO A 295 -6.35 43.20 -27.03
N ASN A 296 -5.57 42.28 -26.47
CA ASN A 296 -5.54 40.89 -26.92
C ASN A 296 -6.19 39.99 -25.87
N PHE A 297 -7.43 39.57 -26.14
CA PHE A 297 -8.19 38.69 -25.28
C PHE A 297 -7.86 37.22 -25.53
N PHE A 298 -7.69 36.44 -24.48
CA PHE A 298 -7.40 35.00 -24.57
C PHE A 298 -8.10 34.20 -23.47
N LEU A 299 -8.27 32.90 -23.70
CA LEU A 299 -8.91 31.99 -22.75
C LEU A 299 -7.98 31.64 -21.61
N VAL A 300 -8.55 31.55 -20.41
CA VAL A 300 -7.87 31.07 -19.21
C VAL A 300 -8.75 30.09 -18.45
N VAL A 301 -8.13 29.17 -17.73
CA VAL A 301 -8.79 28.50 -16.61
C VAL A 301 -8.74 29.46 -15.42
N PRO A 302 -9.88 29.80 -14.81
CA PRO A 302 -9.91 30.78 -13.72
C PRO A 302 -9.10 30.30 -12.49
N PRO A 303 -8.70 31.21 -11.59
CA PRO A 303 -8.17 30.84 -10.29
C PRO A 303 -9.21 30.04 -9.48
N GLU A 304 -8.77 29.43 -8.39
CA GLU A 304 -9.60 28.56 -7.55
C GLU A 304 -10.10 27.29 -8.27
N THR A 305 -9.38 26.86 -9.31
CA THR A 305 -9.67 25.64 -10.06
C THR A 305 -8.93 24.45 -9.45
N ASP A 306 -9.63 23.32 -9.30
CA ASP A 306 -9.04 22.08 -8.80
C ASP A 306 -8.24 21.36 -9.91
N PHE A 307 -7.07 20.84 -9.53
CA PHE A 307 -6.19 20.03 -10.36
C PHE A 307 -5.80 18.75 -9.62
N VAL A 308 -5.79 17.63 -10.35
CA VAL A 308 -5.30 16.35 -9.82
C VAL A 308 -4.19 15.82 -10.72
N PHE A 309 -2.97 15.84 -10.20
CA PHE A 309 -1.79 15.33 -10.89
C PHE A 309 -1.60 13.85 -10.56
N HIS A 310 -1.25 13.07 -11.59
CA HIS A 310 -0.94 11.66 -11.45
C HIS A 310 0.41 11.38 -12.12
N VAL A 311 1.36 10.88 -11.34
CA VAL A 311 2.67 10.46 -11.81
C VAL A 311 2.85 8.98 -11.50
N GLN A 312 2.88 8.16 -12.55
CA GLN A 312 3.13 6.74 -12.45
C GLN A 312 4.63 6.48 -12.54
N CYS A 313 5.14 5.62 -11.67
CA CYS A 313 6.52 5.17 -11.66
C CYS A 313 6.58 3.68 -12.02
N GLU A 314 7.47 3.31 -12.95
CA GLU A 314 7.79 1.93 -13.24
C GLU A 314 8.93 1.47 -12.31
N ARG A 315 8.62 1.13 -11.04
CA ARG A 315 9.63 0.90 -9.99
C ARG A 315 10.66 -0.19 -10.33
N LYS A 316 10.32 -1.15 -11.20
CA LYS A 316 11.24 -2.19 -11.68
C LYS A 316 12.45 -1.63 -12.43
N ARG A 317 12.36 -0.41 -12.99
CA ARG A 317 13.46 0.28 -13.68
C ARG A 317 14.40 1.02 -12.72
N LEU A 318 13.98 1.21 -11.47
CA LEU A 318 14.73 2.00 -10.50
C LEU A 318 15.67 1.11 -9.66
N PRO A 319 16.87 1.62 -9.32
CA PRO A 319 17.71 1.00 -8.30
C PRO A 319 17.03 1.05 -6.93
N GLU A 320 17.42 0.14 -6.02
CA GLU A 320 16.77 -0.06 -4.72
C GLU A 320 16.66 1.21 -3.89
N GLY A 321 17.76 1.98 -3.77
CA GLY A 321 17.77 3.23 -3.02
C GLY A 321 16.78 4.28 -3.54
N LEU A 322 16.49 4.27 -4.85
CA LEU A 322 15.57 5.22 -5.49
C LEU A 322 14.12 4.74 -5.48
N ARG A 323 13.89 3.41 -5.43
CA ARG A 323 12.53 2.80 -5.35
C ARG A 323 11.74 3.25 -4.12
N GLU A 324 12.42 3.58 -3.04
CA GLU A 324 11.78 4.03 -1.79
C GLU A 324 11.72 5.56 -1.67
N LYS A 325 12.55 6.29 -2.43
CA LYS A 325 12.68 7.76 -2.33
C LYS A 325 11.95 8.53 -3.44
N TRP A 326 11.62 7.92 -4.58
CA TRP A 326 11.08 8.65 -5.75
C TRP A 326 9.82 9.48 -5.44
N ARG A 327 8.94 9.01 -4.54
CA ARG A 327 7.76 9.76 -4.11
C ARG A 327 8.13 11.03 -3.36
N LYS A 328 9.07 10.92 -2.42
CA LYS A 328 9.58 12.07 -1.66
C LYS A 328 10.28 13.07 -2.58
N LEU A 329 11.05 12.59 -3.54
CA LEU A 329 11.68 13.44 -4.55
C LEU A 329 10.65 14.18 -5.40
N LEU A 330 9.61 13.49 -5.87
CA LEU A 330 8.50 14.12 -6.59
C LEU A 330 7.75 15.13 -5.73
N GLN A 331 7.47 14.81 -4.46
CA GLN A 331 6.83 15.74 -3.53
C GLN A 331 7.63 17.05 -3.44
N VAL A 332 8.95 16.94 -3.25
CA VAL A 332 9.84 18.11 -3.20
C VAL A 332 9.84 18.87 -4.52
N ALA A 333 9.89 18.18 -5.66
CA ALA A 333 9.85 18.82 -6.98
C ALA A 333 8.51 19.53 -7.25
N PHE A 334 7.39 18.97 -6.80
CA PHE A 334 6.08 19.62 -6.86
C PHE A 334 6.05 20.87 -5.99
N THR A 335 6.51 20.80 -4.74
CA THR A 335 6.60 21.97 -3.87
C THR A 335 7.44 23.07 -4.52
N HIS A 336 8.62 22.73 -5.05
CA HIS A 336 9.47 23.70 -5.75
C HIS A 336 8.78 24.29 -6.99
N ALA A 337 8.08 23.46 -7.77
CA ALA A 337 7.34 23.92 -8.93
C ALA A 337 6.18 24.86 -8.56
N PHE A 338 5.48 24.58 -7.45
CA PHE A 338 4.39 25.43 -6.95
C PHE A 338 4.90 26.78 -6.44
N ASP A 339 6.03 26.79 -5.74
CA ASP A 339 6.59 27.99 -5.14
C ASP A 339 7.28 28.91 -6.17
N TRP A 340 7.97 28.33 -7.16
CA TRP A 340 8.93 29.08 -7.99
C TRP A 340 8.69 29.04 -9.50
N LEU A 341 8.00 28.02 -10.04
CA LEU A 341 7.92 27.81 -11.50
C LEU A 341 6.54 28.07 -12.10
N GLY A 342 5.48 27.52 -11.50
CA GLY A 342 4.14 27.47 -12.09
C GLY A 342 4.01 26.47 -13.25
N PHE A 343 2.77 26.20 -13.65
CA PHE A 343 2.44 25.29 -14.75
C PHE A 343 1.79 26.02 -15.93
N GLY A 344 2.10 25.59 -17.16
CA GLY A 344 1.48 26.15 -18.37
C GLY A 344 2.28 27.32 -18.95
N ALA A 345 1.59 28.27 -19.57
CA ALA A 345 2.18 29.43 -20.24
C ALA A 345 2.15 30.69 -19.37
N LYS A 346 2.98 31.67 -19.71
CA LYS A 346 3.05 32.99 -19.06
C LYS A 346 3.36 32.94 -17.55
N THR A 347 4.12 31.93 -17.12
CA THR A 347 4.50 31.75 -15.71
C THR A 347 5.36 32.89 -15.15
N ALA A 348 6.20 33.51 -15.99
CA ALA A 348 7.03 34.65 -15.61
C ALA A 348 6.23 35.90 -15.15
N VAL A 349 4.96 36.02 -15.55
CA VAL A 349 4.04 37.08 -15.10
C VAL A 349 2.98 36.56 -14.13
N GLY A 350 3.18 35.35 -13.58
CA GLY A 350 2.40 34.80 -12.46
C GLY A 350 1.27 33.83 -12.82
N TYR A 351 1.07 33.49 -14.10
CA TYR A 351 0.04 32.48 -14.47
C TYR A 351 0.46 31.08 -14.05
N GLY A 352 -0.55 30.24 -13.75
CA GLY A 352 -0.34 28.84 -13.45
C GLY A 352 0.32 28.56 -12.10
N ALA A 353 0.33 29.55 -11.20
CA ALA A 353 0.70 29.35 -9.81
C ALA A 353 -0.36 28.47 -9.13
N MET A 354 0.11 27.54 -8.30
CA MET A 354 -0.73 26.57 -7.62
C MET A 354 -0.36 26.50 -6.15
N ARG A 355 -1.32 26.08 -5.33
CA ARG A 355 -1.12 25.85 -3.92
C ARG A 355 -1.67 24.49 -3.53
N VAL A 356 -0.87 23.73 -2.80
CA VAL A 356 -1.32 22.46 -2.23
C VAL A 356 -2.54 22.72 -1.35
N ASP A 357 -3.60 21.93 -1.54
CA ASP A 357 -4.69 21.91 -0.58
C ASP A 357 -4.17 21.23 0.70
N LYS A 358 -3.68 22.05 1.64
CA LYS A 358 -3.08 21.55 2.89
C LYS A 358 -4.02 20.61 3.64
N SER A 359 -5.34 20.77 3.49
CA SER A 359 -6.33 19.90 4.10
C SER A 359 -6.29 18.47 3.54
N ALA A 360 -6.12 18.32 2.22
CA ALA A 360 -6.03 17.02 1.56
C ALA A 360 -4.69 16.31 1.84
N ASP A 361 -3.58 17.06 1.89
CA ASP A 361 -2.25 16.51 2.19
C ASP A 361 -2.12 16.10 3.67
N GLU A 362 -2.72 16.85 4.60
CA GLU A 362 -2.83 16.45 6.01
C GLU A 362 -3.69 15.21 6.18
N ILE A 363 -4.84 15.12 5.48
CA ILE A 363 -5.69 13.92 5.49
C ILE A 363 -4.95 12.70 4.91
N LEU A 364 -4.18 12.88 3.83
CA LEU A 364 -3.41 11.79 3.22
C LEU A 364 -2.30 11.31 4.16
N ARG A 365 -1.55 12.23 4.79
CA ARG A 365 -0.52 11.90 5.78
C ARG A 365 -1.11 11.19 7.00
N GLN A 366 -2.26 11.66 7.49
CA GLN A 366 -2.99 10.99 8.58
C GLN A 366 -3.37 9.56 8.18
N LYS A 367 -3.92 9.35 6.98
CA LYS A 367 -4.27 8.01 6.48
C LYS A 367 -3.05 7.09 6.31
N GLU A 368 -1.95 7.60 5.77
CA GLU A 368 -0.70 6.82 5.63
C GLU A 368 -0.11 6.46 7.01
N GLN A 369 -0.23 7.37 7.98
CA GLN A 369 0.21 7.13 9.36
C GLN A 369 -0.68 6.11 10.08
N GLU A 370 -2.00 6.25 9.97
CA GLU A 370 -2.98 5.28 10.48
C GLU A 370 -2.77 3.88 9.86
N GLU A 371 -2.48 3.79 8.55
CA GLU A 371 -2.20 2.52 7.88
C GLU A 371 -0.90 1.89 8.39
N LYS A 372 0.16 2.68 8.56
CA LYS A 372 1.43 2.22 9.17
C LYS A 372 1.22 1.74 10.59
N GLU A 373 0.49 2.48 11.41
CA GLU A 373 0.18 2.10 12.78
C GLU A 373 -0.66 0.82 12.83
N ARG A 374 -1.63 0.67 11.92
CA ARG A 374 -2.43 -0.55 11.79
C ARG A 374 -1.58 -1.77 11.42
N LEU A 375 -0.68 -1.62 10.45
CA LEU A 375 0.24 -2.70 10.04
C LEU A 375 1.19 -3.08 11.18
N ALA A 376 1.76 -2.08 11.88
CA ALA A 376 2.63 -2.32 13.03
C ALA A 376 1.88 -3.02 14.18
N ARG A 377 0.61 -2.65 14.43
CA ARG A 377 -0.25 -3.34 15.40
C ARG A 377 -0.53 -4.79 15.01
N GLN A 378 -0.84 -5.07 13.74
CA GLN A 378 -1.04 -6.44 13.25
C GLN A 378 0.22 -7.29 13.40
N GLU A 379 1.39 -6.73 13.10
CA GLU A 379 2.67 -7.43 13.26
C GLU A 379 2.99 -7.71 14.73
N GLN A 380 2.76 -6.74 15.62
CA GLN A 380 2.89 -6.97 17.07
C GLN A 380 1.90 -8.02 17.59
N GLU A 381 0.64 -8.00 17.15
CA GLU A 381 -0.36 -9.01 17.55
C GLU A 381 0.03 -10.41 17.09
N LEU A 382 0.57 -10.56 15.87
CA LEU A 382 1.08 -11.84 15.38
C LEU A 382 2.25 -12.34 16.22
N LEU A 383 3.22 -11.48 16.53
CA LEU A 383 4.36 -11.81 17.40
C LEU A 383 3.93 -12.22 18.80
N VAL A 384 2.93 -11.55 19.37
CA VAL A 384 2.38 -11.91 20.70
C VAL A 384 1.70 -13.28 20.64
N ARG A 385 0.88 -13.53 19.61
CA ARG A 385 0.22 -14.84 19.43
C ARG A 385 1.22 -15.98 19.24
N GLU A 386 2.28 -15.78 18.46
CA GLU A 386 3.33 -16.77 18.28
C GLU A 386 4.05 -17.09 19.60
N LYS A 387 4.35 -16.07 20.41
CA LYS A 387 4.94 -16.26 21.74
C LYS A 387 3.99 -17.00 22.70
N GLU A 388 2.72 -16.63 22.73
CA GLU A 388 1.71 -17.30 23.55
C GLU A 388 1.53 -18.77 23.15
N GLN A 389 1.55 -19.05 21.85
CA GLN A 389 1.45 -20.42 21.35
C GLN A 389 2.68 -21.25 21.72
N ALA A 390 3.89 -20.70 21.54
CA ALA A 390 5.13 -21.36 21.94
C ALA A 390 5.20 -21.62 23.46
N GLU A 391 4.69 -20.69 24.27
CA GLU A 391 4.60 -20.84 25.72
C GLU A 391 3.62 -21.96 26.12
N ARG A 392 2.45 -22.01 25.49
CA ARG A 392 1.48 -23.10 25.70
C ARG A 392 2.06 -24.46 25.34
N GLU A 393 2.72 -24.56 24.19
CA GLU A 393 3.39 -25.80 23.76
C GLU A 393 4.54 -26.21 24.69
N ARG A 394 5.21 -25.25 25.36
CA ARG A 394 6.21 -25.56 26.39
C ARG A 394 5.55 -26.13 27.64
N ILE A 395 4.49 -25.49 28.12
CA ILE A 395 3.74 -25.92 29.32
C ILE A 395 3.12 -27.30 29.10
N ASP A 396 2.55 -27.57 27.93
CA ASP A 396 1.95 -28.86 27.61
C ASP A 396 3.00 -29.97 27.57
N ARG A 397 4.17 -29.73 26.94
CA ARG A 397 5.30 -30.68 26.97
C ARG A 397 5.80 -30.97 28.38
N GLU A 398 5.88 -29.95 29.23
CA GLU A 398 6.31 -30.10 30.62
C GLU A 398 5.28 -30.92 31.43
N ARG A 399 3.99 -30.69 31.22
CA ARG A 399 2.92 -31.49 31.84
C ARG A 399 2.94 -32.95 31.39
N GLU A 400 3.10 -33.20 30.10
CA GLU A 400 3.19 -34.56 29.55
C GLU A 400 4.39 -35.32 30.13
N ALA A 401 5.55 -34.67 30.21
CA ALA A 401 6.75 -35.27 30.82
C ALA A 401 6.54 -35.59 32.31
N LEU A 402 5.87 -34.70 33.04
CA LEU A 402 5.58 -34.88 34.46
C LEU A 402 4.57 -36.01 34.71
N GLU A 403 3.55 -36.12 33.84
CA GLU A 403 2.57 -37.20 33.90
C GLU A 403 3.20 -38.55 33.55
N GLN A 404 4.09 -38.58 32.56
CA GLN A 404 4.83 -39.78 32.18
C GLN A 404 5.74 -40.25 33.33
N ALA A 405 6.51 -39.34 33.94
CA ALA A 405 7.34 -39.66 35.10
C ALA A 405 6.51 -40.22 36.28
N ARG A 406 5.31 -39.68 36.51
CA ARG A 406 4.40 -40.18 37.54
C ARG A 406 3.91 -41.61 37.22
N ARG A 407 3.54 -41.89 35.97
CA ARG A 407 3.11 -43.24 35.54
C ARG A 407 4.24 -44.26 35.66
N GLU A 408 5.46 -43.87 35.32
CA GLU A 408 6.64 -44.73 35.48
C GLU A 408 6.92 -45.04 36.96
N ALA A 409 6.84 -44.03 37.83
CA ALA A 409 7.01 -44.23 39.28
C ALA A 409 5.92 -45.14 39.87
N GLU A 410 4.67 -44.98 39.45
CA GLU A 410 3.56 -45.84 39.89
C GLU A 410 3.73 -47.28 39.39
N ALA A 411 4.17 -47.47 38.14
CA ALA A 411 4.46 -48.80 37.60
C ALA A 411 5.60 -49.50 38.35
N VAL A 412 6.65 -48.77 38.73
CA VAL A 412 7.76 -49.29 39.56
C VAL A 412 7.27 -49.73 40.93
N GLU A 413 6.42 -48.93 41.58
CA GLU A 413 5.86 -49.26 42.89
C GLU A 413 4.90 -50.46 42.82
N VAL A 414 4.07 -50.56 41.77
CA VAL A 414 3.21 -51.72 41.55
C VAL A 414 4.04 -52.99 41.30
N ALA A 415 5.08 -52.90 40.47
CA ALA A 415 5.98 -54.03 40.22
C ALA A 415 6.71 -54.48 41.51
N ARG A 416 7.10 -53.54 42.38
CA ARG A 416 7.69 -53.84 43.68
C ARG A 416 6.71 -54.61 44.58
N ARG A 417 5.47 -54.15 44.69
CA ARG A 417 4.42 -54.83 45.49
C ARG A 417 4.09 -56.21 44.94
N GLN A 418 4.05 -56.36 43.62
CA GLN A 418 3.81 -57.66 42.97
C GLN A 418 4.98 -58.62 43.24
N ALA A 419 6.22 -58.16 43.16
CA ALA A 419 7.39 -58.98 43.48
C ALA A 419 7.45 -59.39 44.96
N GLU A 420 7.09 -58.47 45.88
CA GLU A 420 6.95 -58.78 47.30
C GLU A 420 5.86 -59.85 47.55
N PHE A 421 4.74 -59.78 46.84
CA PHE A 421 3.67 -60.79 46.90
C PHE A 421 4.11 -62.14 46.31
N ASP A 422 4.82 -62.13 45.18
CA ASP A 422 5.28 -63.35 44.51
C ASP A 422 6.37 -64.09 45.30
N ALA A 423 7.12 -63.39 46.15
CA ALA A 423 8.13 -63.96 47.04
C ALA A 423 7.55 -64.62 48.31
N LEU A 424 6.26 -64.45 48.60
CA LEU A 424 5.63 -65.06 49.76
C LEU A 424 5.46 -66.59 49.59
N PRO A 425 5.53 -67.38 50.67
CA PRO A 425 5.17 -68.80 50.64
C PRO A 425 3.75 -69.01 50.09
N GLU A 426 3.52 -70.09 49.33
CA GLU A 426 2.21 -70.36 48.69
C GLU A 426 1.04 -70.42 49.68
N ILE A 427 1.30 -70.86 50.91
CA ILE A 427 0.31 -70.88 51.99
C ILE A 427 -0.12 -69.45 52.36
N GLU A 428 0.83 -68.53 52.49
CA GLU A 428 0.55 -67.13 52.81
C GLU A 428 -0.12 -66.38 51.64
N LYS A 429 0.26 -66.69 50.39
CA LYS A 429 -0.45 -66.20 49.20
C LYS A 429 -1.91 -66.62 49.18
N ASN A 430 -2.22 -67.86 49.53
CA ASN A 430 -3.58 -68.36 49.59
C ASN A 430 -4.40 -67.68 50.70
N MET A 431 -3.79 -67.39 51.86
CA MET A 431 -4.42 -66.64 52.95
C MET A 431 -4.71 -65.19 52.57
N ARG A 432 -3.77 -64.50 51.89
CA ARG A 432 -3.97 -63.12 51.42
C ARG A 432 -4.98 -63.04 50.27
N ARG A 433 -4.97 -63.98 49.33
CA ARG A 433 -5.99 -64.09 48.27
C ARG A 433 -7.39 -64.25 48.84
N LEU A 434 -7.55 -65.02 49.92
CA LEU A 434 -8.83 -65.13 50.61
C LEU A 434 -9.27 -63.77 51.14
N GLN A 435 -8.39 -63.04 51.82
CA GLN A 435 -8.70 -61.70 52.35
C GLN A 435 -9.04 -60.69 51.24
N GLU A 436 -8.30 -60.68 50.12
CA GLU A 436 -8.57 -59.83 48.96
C GLU A 436 -9.92 -60.16 48.29
N GLN A 437 -10.22 -61.45 48.07
CA GLN A 437 -11.50 -61.90 47.51
C GLN A 437 -12.68 -61.55 48.41
N LEU A 438 -12.42 -61.37 49.71
CA LEU A 438 -13.43 -61.04 50.71
C LEU A 438 -13.53 -59.55 51.02
N ALA A 439 -12.55 -58.73 50.63
CA ALA A 439 -12.57 -57.28 50.84
C ALA A 439 -13.83 -56.57 50.30
N PRO A 440 -14.36 -56.91 49.10
CA PRO A 440 -15.62 -56.33 48.59
C PRO A 440 -16.87 -56.71 49.41
N PHE A 441 -16.77 -57.71 50.28
CA PHE A 441 -17.87 -58.15 51.15
C PHE A 441 -17.89 -57.38 52.49
N GLU A 442 -16.80 -56.68 52.86
CA GLU A 442 -16.68 -55.98 54.15
C GLU A 442 -17.49 -54.65 54.22
N GLU A 443 -17.69 -53.93 53.11
CA GLU A 443 -18.37 -52.61 53.13
C GLU A 443 -19.87 -52.64 53.50
N LYS A 444 -20.54 -53.79 53.37
CA LYS A 444 -22.00 -53.91 53.57
C LYS A 444 -22.37 -55.25 54.24
N SER A 445 -22.15 -55.36 55.55
CA SER A 445 -22.62 -56.43 56.44
C SER A 445 -23.93 -56.02 57.15
N PRO A 446 -24.89 -56.91 57.45
CA PRO A 446 -24.91 -58.36 57.19
C PRO A 446 -25.19 -58.71 55.73
N LEU A 447 -24.58 -59.79 55.25
CA LEU A 447 -24.71 -60.25 53.86
C LEU A 447 -26.14 -60.73 53.55
N ASP A 448 -26.69 -60.24 52.43
CA ASP A 448 -27.93 -60.76 51.86
C ASP A 448 -27.75 -62.19 51.31
N LYS A 449 -28.86 -62.84 50.95
CA LYS A 449 -28.85 -64.25 50.53
C LYS A 449 -28.01 -64.52 49.27
N ASN A 450 -27.92 -63.58 48.34
CA ASN A 450 -27.16 -63.75 47.09
C ASN A 450 -25.67 -63.55 47.34
N ARG A 451 -25.31 -62.45 48.02
CA ARG A 451 -23.92 -62.16 48.39
C ARG A 451 -23.34 -63.19 49.35
N TYR A 452 -24.18 -63.75 50.23
CA TYR A 452 -23.78 -64.83 51.12
C TYR A 452 -23.47 -66.13 50.35
N ALA A 453 -24.15 -66.42 49.24
CA ALA A 453 -23.88 -67.63 48.45
C ALA A 453 -22.48 -67.58 47.80
N ASP A 454 -22.10 -66.41 47.27
CA ASP A 454 -20.76 -66.18 46.69
C ASP A 454 -19.66 -66.21 47.76
N PHE A 455 -19.89 -65.50 48.88
CA PHE A 455 -19.04 -65.55 50.08
C PHE A 455 -18.83 -67.00 50.56
N ALA A 456 -19.93 -67.75 50.68
CA ALA A 456 -19.93 -69.15 51.07
C ALA A 456 -19.12 -70.03 50.12
N GLY A 457 -19.18 -69.75 48.81
CA GLY A 457 -18.42 -70.44 47.78
C GLY A 457 -16.92 -70.17 47.85
N ILE A 458 -16.52 -68.92 48.11
CA ILE A 458 -15.11 -68.53 48.33
C ILE A 458 -14.55 -69.26 49.56
N MET A 459 -15.29 -69.22 50.67
CA MET A 459 -14.89 -69.89 51.93
C MET A 459 -14.78 -71.40 51.79
N ASN A 460 -15.66 -72.04 51.00
CA ASN A 460 -15.59 -73.49 50.75
C ASN A 460 -14.34 -73.87 49.94
N ARG A 461 -14.07 -73.16 48.84
CA ARG A 461 -12.88 -73.45 48.00
C ARG A 461 -11.59 -73.25 48.78
N PHE A 462 -11.53 -72.21 49.59
CA PHE A 462 -10.40 -71.97 50.47
C PHE A 462 -10.24 -73.09 51.51
N ALA A 463 -11.32 -73.53 52.17
CA ALA A 463 -11.25 -74.66 53.09
C ALA A 463 -10.80 -75.95 52.40
N GLU A 464 -11.29 -76.26 51.20
CA GLU A 464 -10.82 -77.44 50.46
C GLU A 464 -9.31 -77.38 50.16
N THR A 465 -8.81 -76.21 49.77
CA THR A 465 -7.38 -75.97 49.53
C THR A 465 -6.59 -76.11 50.83
N ALA A 466 -7.05 -75.46 51.91
CA ALA A 466 -6.38 -75.46 53.21
C ALA A 466 -6.35 -76.85 53.87
N LYS A 467 -7.36 -77.70 53.62
CA LYS A 467 -7.40 -79.06 54.14
C LYS A 467 -6.24 -79.93 53.66
N SER A 468 -5.76 -79.67 52.44
CA SER A 468 -4.63 -80.36 51.82
C SER A 468 -3.25 -79.88 52.28
N TRP A 469 -3.19 -78.86 53.15
CA TRP A 469 -1.93 -78.33 53.63
C TRP A 469 -1.25 -79.30 54.62
N PRO A 470 0.06 -79.56 54.46
CA PRO A 470 0.76 -80.58 55.25
C PRO A 470 1.05 -80.15 56.70
N SER A 471 1.20 -78.84 56.94
CA SER A 471 1.49 -78.28 58.25
C SER A 471 0.24 -78.22 59.13
N VAL A 472 0.37 -78.69 60.38
CA VAL A 472 -0.69 -78.58 61.39
C VAL A 472 -0.87 -77.12 61.82
N GLU A 473 0.22 -76.36 61.91
CA GLU A 473 0.19 -74.94 62.29
C GLU A 473 -0.51 -74.10 61.21
N ASP A 474 -0.26 -74.35 59.93
CA ASP A 474 -0.87 -73.59 58.84
C ASP A 474 -2.37 -73.89 58.69
N ARG A 475 -2.78 -75.14 58.95
CA ARG A 475 -4.19 -75.53 59.00
C ARG A 475 -4.92 -74.90 60.18
N GLU A 476 -4.25 -74.77 61.32
CA GLU A 476 -4.80 -74.07 62.49
C GLU A 476 -4.91 -72.56 62.23
N GLN A 477 -3.94 -71.95 61.56
CA GLN A 477 -4.02 -70.55 61.15
C GLN A 477 -5.14 -70.31 60.14
N ALA A 478 -5.32 -71.20 59.15
CA ALA A 478 -6.44 -71.15 58.21
C ALA A 478 -7.79 -71.26 58.92
N ALA A 479 -7.92 -72.19 59.86
CA ALA A 479 -9.11 -72.36 60.68
C ALA A 479 -9.45 -71.09 61.47
N LYS A 480 -8.46 -70.49 62.16
CA LYS A 480 -8.61 -69.21 62.89
C LYS A 480 -8.99 -68.05 61.97
N LEU A 481 -8.37 -67.94 60.79
CA LEU A 481 -8.70 -66.89 59.82
C LEU A 481 -10.16 -67.03 59.36
N MET A 482 -10.58 -68.25 59.03
CA MET A 482 -11.96 -68.51 58.59
C MET A 482 -12.98 -68.24 59.69
N GLU A 483 -12.67 -68.61 60.93
CA GLU A 483 -13.48 -68.34 62.12
C GLU A 483 -13.65 -66.83 62.33
N ASN A 484 -12.55 -66.06 62.32
CA ASN A 484 -12.58 -64.60 62.43
C ASN A 484 -13.40 -63.92 61.32
N ILE A 485 -13.30 -64.43 60.08
CA ILE A 485 -14.07 -63.91 58.94
C ILE A 485 -15.56 -64.19 59.12
N LEU A 486 -15.93 -65.39 59.58
CA LEU A 486 -17.34 -65.76 59.81
C LEU A 486 -17.93 -65.03 61.01
N ASP A 487 -17.14 -64.73 62.04
CA ASP A 487 -17.54 -63.86 63.15
C ASP A 487 -17.84 -62.43 62.67
N ARG A 488 -17.01 -61.88 61.76
CA ARG A 488 -17.19 -60.52 61.23
C ARG A 488 -18.32 -60.39 60.20
N LEU A 489 -18.41 -61.32 59.25
CA LEU A 489 -19.34 -61.24 58.11
C LEU A 489 -20.63 -62.06 58.30
N GLY A 490 -20.68 -62.89 59.34
CA GLY A 490 -21.84 -63.67 59.75
C GLY A 490 -21.72 -65.15 59.38
N TRP A 491 -22.06 -66.01 60.35
CA TRP A 491 -22.06 -67.46 60.20
C TRP A 491 -23.15 -68.01 59.28
N THR A 492 -24.18 -67.22 58.99
CA THR A 492 -25.36 -67.62 58.21
C THR A 492 -25.95 -66.41 57.46
N PRO A 493 -26.66 -66.60 56.33
CA PRO A 493 -27.33 -65.50 55.64
C PRO A 493 -28.48 -64.94 56.49
N ALA A 494 -28.73 -63.64 56.38
CA ALA A 494 -29.81 -62.98 57.09
C ALA A 494 -31.19 -63.57 56.73
N GLY A 495 -32.08 -63.76 57.72
CA GLY A 495 -33.48 -64.17 57.52
C GLY A 495 -33.78 -65.68 57.54
N LEU A 496 -32.87 -66.54 57.98
CA LEU A 496 -33.11 -67.99 58.14
C LEU A 496 -33.96 -68.34 59.38
N LYS A 497 -34.85 -69.34 59.23
CA LYS A 497 -35.59 -69.96 60.35
C LYS A 497 -34.62 -70.67 61.31
N LYS A 498 -34.88 -70.62 62.63
CA LYS A 498 -34.00 -71.12 63.72
C LYS A 498 -33.38 -72.50 63.42
N ASN A 499 -34.20 -73.51 63.12
CA ASN A 499 -33.71 -74.87 62.85
C ASN A 499 -32.77 -74.97 61.64
N LYS A 500 -32.91 -74.09 60.64
CA LYS A 500 -32.01 -74.05 59.47
C LYS A 500 -30.73 -73.29 59.74
N ARG A 501 -30.80 -72.24 60.57
CA ARG A 501 -29.65 -71.46 61.02
C ARG A 501 -28.67 -72.33 61.83
N GLU A 502 -29.18 -73.06 62.82
CA GLU A 502 -28.38 -73.98 63.65
C GLU A 502 -27.71 -75.07 62.81
N LYS A 503 -28.43 -75.66 61.84
CA LYS A 503 -27.88 -76.68 60.94
C LYS A 503 -26.76 -76.13 60.02
N GLN A 504 -26.91 -74.91 59.54
CA GLN A 504 -25.93 -74.29 58.63
C GLN A 504 -24.69 -73.79 59.38
N GLU A 505 -24.87 -73.23 60.58
CA GLU A 505 -23.77 -72.86 61.47
C GLU A 505 -22.98 -74.09 61.92
N GLN A 506 -23.66 -75.19 62.29
CA GLN A 506 -22.99 -76.45 62.62
C GLN A 506 -22.16 -76.96 61.44
N LYS A 507 -22.70 -76.94 60.22
CA LYS A 507 -21.94 -77.33 59.01
C LYS A 507 -20.68 -76.50 58.79
N ARG A 508 -20.69 -75.21 59.16
CA ARG A 508 -19.52 -74.32 59.06
C ARG A 508 -18.49 -74.61 60.15
N ARG A 509 -18.94 -74.85 61.38
CA ARG A 509 -18.08 -75.27 62.49
C ARG A 509 -17.42 -76.61 62.20
N ASP A 510 -18.17 -77.59 61.69
CA ASP A 510 -17.66 -78.89 61.28
C ASP A 510 -16.60 -78.77 60.17
N MET A 511 -16.78 -77.83 59.23
CA MET A 511 -15.81 -77.55 58.16
C MET A 511 -14.51 -76.95 58.71
N ILE A 512 -14.58 -76.03 59.68
CA ILE A 512 -13.40 -75.44 60.35
C ILE A 512 -12.70 -76.50 61.19
N GLU A 513 -13.44 -77.32 61.95
CA GLU A 513 -12.87 -78.43 62.71
C GLU A 513 -12.21 -79.49 61.81
N ALA A 514 -12.77 -79.75 60.63
CA ALA A 514 -12.15 -80.66 59.66
C ALA A 514 -10.79 -80.15 59.14
N LEU A 515 -10.56 -78.84 59.14
CA LEU A 515 -9.23 -78.26 58.85
C LEU A 515 -8.25 -78.57 59.98
N ARG A 516 -8.68 -78.39 61.24
CA ARG A 516 -7.86 -78.64 62.45
C ARG A 516 -7.44 -80.11 62.57
N ARG A 517 -8.34 -81.03 62.18
CA ARG A 517 -8.08 -82.49 62.24
C ARG A 517 -7.20 -83.00 61.08
N GLY A 518 -7.15 -82.27 59.97
CA GLY A 518 -6.44 -82.68 58.76
C GLY A 518 -7.11 -83.84 58.02
N SER A 519 -6.71 -84.07 56.76
CA SER A 519 -7.00 -85.34 56.09
C SER A 519 -6.06 -86.41 56.65
N HIS A 520 -6.61 -87.52 57.14
CA HIS A 520 -5.83 -88.75 57.32
C HIS A 520 -5.43 -89.33 55.96
#